data_AF-A0A0V8RRW6-F1
#
_entry.id   AF-A0A0V8RRW6-F1
#
_cell.length_a   1.000
_cell.length_b   1.000
_cell.length_c   1.000
_cell.angle_alpha   90.00
_cell.angle_beta   90.00
_cell.angle_gamma   90.00
#
_symmetry.space_group_name_H-M   'P 1'
#
loop_
_entity.id
_entity.type
_entity.pdbx_description
1 polymer ?
#
loop_
_entity_poly.entity_id
_entity_poly.type
_entity_poly.pdbx_seq_one_letter_code
_entity_poly.pdbx_strand_id
1 'polypeptide(L)'
;MAGEGYVLLLGAQSTVELLGLRGDPGEPLELYRAALRRGGGRLLERLRRGLESGAVRSIVYLGADGALSRLLSRGVVEVYGAVSRLRCPRCGRRWWIDEGERCPRCGGPGEPDYSETPRRRQLEEAIYELTTAEAVAVHGLGEPPPVLGSVLALAASRFTRVSSSSRHRPSSGAWGSRRRARPWRSS
;
A
#
# COMPACT_ATOMS: atom_id res chain seq x y z
N MET A 1 10.77 25.21 11.55
CA MET A 1 11.88 24.59 10.80
C MET A 1 11.26 23.72 9.72
N ALA A 2 11.35 24.12 8.45
CA ALA A 2 10.85 23.30 7.34
C ALA A 2 11.77 22.08 7.20
N GLY A 3 11.16 20.89 7.24
CA GLY A 3 11.84 19.64 7.55
C GLY A 3 12.66 19.07 6.39
N GLU A 4 13.93 18.85 6.66
CA GLU A 4 14.87 18.05 5.86
C GLU A 4 14.32 16.62 5.73
N GLY A 5 14.14 16.12 4.51
CA GLY A 5 13.70 14.73 4.27
C GLY A 5 12.61 14.56 3.21
N TYR A 6 12.56 13.37 2.59
CA TYR A 6 11.58 13.03 1.57
C TYR A 6 10.40 12.24 2.14
N VAL A 7 9.24 12.38 1.50
CA VAL A 7 8.03 11.60 1.81
C VAL A 7 7.81 10.55 0.73
N LEU A 8 7.38 9.36 1.15
CA LEU A 8 7.03 8.27 0.22
C LEU A 8 5.52 8.19 0.07
N LEU A 9 5.01 8.26 -1.15
CA LEU A 9 3.62 7.95 -1.48
C LEU A 9 3.55 6.54 -2.07
N LEU A 10 3.03 5.60 -1.28
CA LEU A 10 3.06 4.18 -1.58
C LEU A 10 1.64 3.62 -1.77
N GLY A 11 1.41 2.90 -2.87
CA GLY A 11 0.24 2.04 -3.02
C GLY A 11 0.50 0.59 -2.61
N ALA A 12 -0.53 -0.26 -2.66
CA ALA A 12 -0.49 -1.64 -2.15
C ALA A 12 0.60 -2.52 -2.78
N GLN A 13 0.92 -2.31 -4.05
CA GLN A 13 1.99 -3.05 -4.74
C GLN A 13 3.38 -2.77 -4.14
N SER A 14 3.56 -1.62 -3.50
CA SER A 14 4.81 -1.30 -2.81
C SER A 14 5.15 -2.30 -1.72
N THR A 15 4.15 -2.80 -1.01
CA THR A 15 4.35 -3.77 0.07
C THR A 15 4.86 -5.10 -0.48
N VAL A 16 4.35 -5.56 -1.62
CA VAL A 16 4.82 -6.76 -2.30
C VAL A 16 6.30 -6.63 -2.66
N GLU A 17 6.68 -5.52 -3.27
CA GLU A 17 8.07 -5.29 -3.70
C GLU A 17 9.03 -5.09 -2.52
N LEU A 18 8.67 -4.26 -1.54
CA LEU A 18 9.48 -3.98 -0.36
C LEU A 18 9.80 -5.25 0.44
N LEU A 19 8.89 -6.22 0.42
CA LEU A 19 9.01 -7.49 1.13
C LEU A 19 9.54 -8.62 0.24
N GLY A 20 9.77 -8.35 -1.06
CA GLY A 20 10.23 -9.34 -2.03
C GLY A 20 9.25 -10.51 -2.19
N LEU A 21 7.95 -10.24 -2.01
CA LEU A 21 6.89 -11.22 -2.24
C LEU A 21 6.72 -11.45 -3.75
N ARG A 22 6.30 -12.67 -4.13
CA ARG A 22 6.03 -13.03 -5.52
C ARG A 22 4.52 -13.23 -5.70
N GLY A 23 3.97 -12.68 -6.77
CA GLY A 23 2.57 -12.82 -7.12
C GLY A 23 1.78 -11.52 -7.00
N ASP A 24 0.49 -11.59 -7.31
CA ASP A 24 -0.47 -10.52 -7.05
C ASP A 24 -0.60 -10.33 -5.53
N PRO A 25 -0.64 -9.09 -4.99
CA PRO A 25 -0.91 -8.83 -3.57
C PRO A 25 -2.12 -9.59 -2.99
N GLY A 26 -3.06 -10.03 -3.83
CA GLY A 26 -4.22 -10.79 -3.39
C GLY A 26 -5.12 -9.95 -2.48
N GLU A 27 -5.86 -10.61 -1.59
CA GLU A 27 -6.66 -9.88 -0.60
C GLU A 27 -5.77 -9.18 0.44
N PRO A 28 -6.12 -7.98 0.94
CA PRO A 28 -5.30 -7.23 1.90
C PRO A 28 -4.85 -8.04 3.12
N LEU A 29 -5.71 -8.93 3.62
CA LEU A 29 -5.39 -9.75 4.78
C LEU A 29 -4.39 -10.89 4.45
N GLU A 30 -4.41 -11.41 3.22
CA GLU A 30 -3.42 -12.37 2.76
C GLU A 30 -2.04 -11.73 2.64
N LEU A 31 -1.99 -10.53 2.07
CA LEU A 31 -0.77 -9.71 1.99
C LEU A 31 -0.19 -9.45 3.38
N TYR A 32 -1.03 -9.04 4.33
CA TYR A 32 -0.64 -8.84 5.73
C TYR A 32 0.01 -10.08 6.33
N ARG A 33 -0.66 -11.24 6.22
CA ARG A 33 -0.15 -12.50 6.76
C ARG A 33 1.15 -12.94 6.08
N ALA A 34 1.27 -12.75 4.76
CA ALA A 34 2.49 -13.03 4.03
C ALA A 34 3.65 -12.12 4.49
N ALA A 35 3.36 -10.84 4.72
CA ALA A 35 4.33 -9.88 5.22
C ALA A 35 4.87 -10.26 6.61
N LEU A 36 3.99 -10.65 7.54
CA LEU A 36 4.40 -11.09 8.87
C LEU A 36 5.23 -12.36 8.85
N ARG A 37 4.84 -13.36 8.04
CA ARG A 37 5.64 -14.59 7.87
C ARG A 37 7.02 -14.31 7.32
N ARG A 38 7.15 -13.32 6.43
CA ARG A 38 8.44 -12.93 5.87
C ARG A 38 9.33 -12.26 6.92
N GLY A 39 8.74 -11.52 7.86
CA GLY A 39 9.44 -10.86 8.96
C GLY A 39 10.28 -9.64 8.55
N GLY A 40 10.35 -9.33 7.26
CA GLY A 40 11.05 -8.16 6.72
C GLY A 40 11.86 -8.46 5.45
N GLY A 41 12.67 -7.49 5.03
CA GLY A 41 13.51 -7.58 3.85
C GLY A 41 14.53 -6.45 3.79
N ARG A 42 15.52 -6.56 2.90
CA ARG A 42 16.60 -5.56 2.78
C ARG A 42 16.07 -4.14 2.53
N LEU A 43 14.99 -4.02 1.74
CA LEU A 43 14.35 -2.74 1.45
C LEU A 43 13.57 -2.20 2.65
N LEU A 44 12.81 -3.04 3.34
CA LEU A 44 12.12 -2.64 4.57
C LEU A 44 13.11 -2.16 5.66
N GLU A 45 14.26 -2.81 5.79
CA GLU A 45 15.31 -2.40 6.74
C GLU A 45 15.98 -1.09 6.35
N ARG A 46 16.15 -0.84 5.05
CA ARG A 46 16.59 0.49 4.56
C ARG A 46 15.55 1.56 4.87
N LEU A 47 14.27 1.23 4.69
CA LEU A 47 13.16 2.15 4.97
C LEU A 47 13.06 2.48 6.46
N ARG A 48 13.18 1.47 7.33
CA ARG A 48 13.24 1.64 8.79
C ARG A 48 14.38 2.59 9.20
N ARG A 49 15.59 2.34 8.73
CA ARG A 49 16.74 3.22 9.01
C ARG A 49 16.53 4.64 8.48
N GLY A 50 15.91 4.79 7.31
CA GLY A 50 15.55 6.09 6.76
C GLY A 50 14.55 6.86 7.63
N LEU A 51 13.55 6.18 8.18
CA LEU A 51 12.59 6.76 9.13
C LEU A 51 13.27 7.11 10.47
N GLU A 52 14.20 6.29 10.94
CA GLU A 52 14.94 6.53 12.18
C GLU A 52 15.93 7.69 12.07
N SER A 53 16.59 7.84 10.92
CA SER A 53 17.54 8.92 10.68
C SER A 53 16.90 10.23 10.24
N GLY A 54 15.59 10.24 9.97
CA GLY A 54 14.86 11.40 9.45
C GLY A 54 15.02 11.62 7.94
N ALA A 55 15.81 10.80 7.24
CA ALA A 55 15.96 10.89 5.79
C ALA A 55 14.62 10.63 5.07
N VAL A 56 13.84 9.68 5.57
CA VAL A 56 12.42 9.48 5.24
C VAL A 56 11.62 10.15 6.34
N ARG A 57 10.89 11.22 6.02
CA ARG A 57 10.09 11.91 7.01
C ARG A 57 8.82 11.13 7.37
N SER A 58 8.11 10.67 6.33
CA SER A 58 6.86 9.95 6.47
C SER A 58 6.57 9.07 5.26
N ILE A 59 5.72 8.07 5.45
CA ILE A 59 5.16 7.23 4.41
C ILE A 59 3.65 7.46 4.37
N VAL A 60 3.16 8.02 3.28
CA VAL A 60 1.72 8.04 2.98
C VAL A 60 1.38 6.75 2.27
N TYR A 61 0.53 5.93 2.90
CA TYR A 61 0.15 4.62 2.38
C TYR A 61 -1.32 4.57 1.98
N LEU A 62 -1.56 4.14 0.74
CA LEU A 62 -2.89 3.99 0.16
C LEU A 62 -3.42 2.55 0.21
N GLY A 63 -2.59 1.58 0.59
CA GLY A 63 -3.04 0.21 0.82
C GLY A 63 -3.81 0.07 2.13
N ALA A 64 -4.58 -1.03 2.24
CA ALA A 64 -5.45 -1.32 3.37
C ALA A 64 -5.04 -2.56 4.17
N ASP A 65 -3.91 -3.20 3.85
CA ASP A 65 -3.44 -4.42 4.51
C ASP A 65 -2.84 -4.18 5.91
N GLY A 66 -2.32 -2.98 6.20
CA GLY A 66 -1.70 -2.63 7.49
C GLY A 66 -0.32 -3.23 7.77
N ALA A 67 0.31 -3.92 6.81
CA ALA A 67 1.58 -4.60 7.01
C ALA A 67 2.72 -3.62 7.29
N LEU A 68 2.79 -2.50 6.56
CA LEU A 68 3.84 -1.50 6.75
C LEU A 68 3.79 -0.89 8.15
N SER A 69 2.62 -0.47 8.62
CA SER A 69 2.44 0.07 9.97
C SER A 69 2.79 -0.96 11.04
N ARG A 70 2.41 -2.23 10.84
CA ARG A 70 2.73 -3.31 11.77
C ARG A 70 4.23 -3.60 11.85
N LEU A 71 4.95 -3.54 10.73
CA LEU A 71 6.37 -3.87 10.66
C LEU A 71 7.31 -2.69 10.96
N LEU A 72 6.91 -1.46 10.64
CA LEU A 72 7.72 -0.24 10.84
C LEU A 72 7.39 0.47 12.15
N SER A 73 6.29 0.13 12.81
CA SER A 73 5.82 0.64 14.11
C SER A 73 5.46 2.13 14.17
N ARG A 74 6.05 2.98 13.31
CA ARG A 74 5.78 4.43 13.23
C ARG A 74 6.05 4.97 11.82
N GLY A 75 5.66 6.22 11.59
CA GLY A 75 5.98 6.95 10.35
C GLY A 75 5.17 6.53 9.13
N VAL A 76 4.03 5.84 9.33
CA VAL A 76 3.11 5.44 8.27
C VAL A 76 1.75 6.09 8.50
N VAL A 77 1.30 6.89 7.52
CA VAL A 77 -0.02 7.50 7.45
C VAL A 77 -0.90 6.62 6.55
N GLU A 78 -1.73 5.79 7.17
CA GLU A 78 -2.70 4.93 6.47
C GLU A 78 -3.98 5.70 6.15
N VAL A 79 -4.13 6.12 4.89
CA VAL A 79 -5.23 7.01 4.49
C VAL A 79 -6.61 6.40 4.74
N TYR A 80 -6.74 5.07 4.58
CA TYR A 80 -8.00 4.35 4.74
C TYR A 80 -8.11 3.57 6.07
N GLY A 81 -7.02 3.50 6.84
CA GLY A 81 -6.86 2.53 7.93
C GLY A 81 -6.40 1.17 7.41
N ALA A 82 -6.67 0.11 8.18
CA ALA A 82 -6.15 -1.23 7.89
C ALA A 82 -7.18 -2.32 8.22
N VAL A 83 -7.37 -3.27 7.31
CA VAL A 83 -8.22 -4.46 7.46
C VAL A 83 -7.67 -5.40 8.53
N SER A 84 -6.33 -5.46 8.67
CA SER A 84 -5.66 -6.27 9.68
C SER A 84 -5.66 -5.65 11.09
N ARG A 85 -6.04 -4.38 11.22
CA ARG A 85 -6.23 -3.74 12.53
C ARG A 85 -7.70 -3.82 12.89
N LEU A 86 -8.00 -4.31 14.07
CA LEU A 86 -9.34 -4.38 14.62
C LEU A 86 -9.59 -3.22 15.57
N ARG A 87 -10.85 -2.80 15.69
CA ARG A 87 -11.37 -1.86 16.68
C ARG A 87 -12.56 -2.48 17.38
N CYS A 88 -12.63 -2.31 18.71
CA CYS A 88 -13.79 -2.73 19.48
C CYS A 88 -14.87 -1.64 19.42
N PRO A 89 -16.11 -1.95 18.98
CA PRO A 89 -17.21 -0.98 19.00
C PRO A 89 -17.65 -0.62 20.43
N ARG A 90 -17.42 -1.51 21.42
CA ARG A 90 -17.82 -1.26 22.82
C ARG A 90 -16.86 -0.35 23.58
N CYS A 91 -15.55 -0.58 23.47
CA CYS A 91 -14.56 0.13 24.30
C CYS A 91 -13.52 0.94 23.50
N GLY A 92 -13.59 0.92 22.16
CA GLY A 92 -12.70 1.69 21.28
C GLY A 92 -11.26 1.19 21.18
N ARG A 93 -10.86 0.16 21.95
CA ARG A 93 -9.52 -0.46 21.88
C ARG A 93 -9.25 -0.87 20.43
N ARG A 94 -8.03 -0.62 19.95
CA ARG A 94 -7.51 -1.14 18.69
C ARG A 94 -6.42 -2.17 18.97
N TRP A 95 -6.34 -3.20 18.13
CA TRP A 95 -5.35 -4.27 18.21
C TRP A 95 -5.19 -4.91 16.83
N TRP A 96 -4.17 -5.71 16.61
CA TRP A 96 -3.93 -6.38 15.33
C TRP A 96 -4.58 -7.76 15.32
N ILE A 97 -5.03 -8.21 14.15
CA ILE A 97 -5.73 -9.49 14.00
C ILE A 97 -4.87 -10.71 14.39
N ASP A 98 -3.53 -10.60 14.30
CA ASP A 98 -2.58 -11.63 14.80
C ASP A 98 -2.55 -11.73 16.33
N GLU A 99 -3.14 -10.78 17.05
CA GLU A 99 -3.29 -10.80 18.51
C GLU A 99 -4.63 -11.45 18.95
N GLY A 100 -5.50 -11.81 17.99
CA GLY A 100 -6.79 -12.48 18.20
C GLY A 100 -7.99 -11.69 17.67
N GLU A 101 -9.13 -12.36 17.48
CA GLU A 101 -10.34 -11.76 16.89
C GLU A 101 -11.22 -11.01 17.91
N ARG A 102 -11.06 -11.30 19.20
CA ARG A 102 -11.82 -10.68 20.28
C ARG A 102 -11.03 -9.57 20.94
N CYS A 103 -11.74 -8.56 21.42
CA CYS A 103 -11.13 -7.44 22.11
C CYS A 103 -10.35 -7.91 23.36
N PRO A 104 -9.04 -7.65 23.44
CA PRO A 104 -8.22 -8.10 24.57
C PRO A 104 -8.56 -7.39 25.89
N ARG A 105 -9.40 -6.34 25.84
CA ARG A 105 -9.83 -5.58 27.02
C ARG A 105 -11.18 -6.02 27.58
N CYS A 106 -12.17 -6.27 26.72
CA CYS A 106 -13.56 -6.52 27.16
C CYS A 106 -14.20 -7.77 26.55
N GLY A 107 -13.48 -8.53 25.72
CA GLY A 107 -13.98 -9.75 25.07
C GLY A 107 -15.04 -9.56 23.99
N GLY A 108 -15.43 -8.31 23.69
CA GLY A 108 -16.36 -7.99 22.60
C GLY A 108 -15.80 -8.31 21.20
N PRO A 109 -16.65 -8.36 20.17
CA PRO A 109 -16.21 -8.62 18.80
C PRO A 109 -15.28 -7.49 18.32
N GLY A 110 -14.27 -7.84 17.52
CA GLY A 110 -13.47 -6.88 16.77
C GLY A 110 -14.04 -6.65 15.39
N GLU A 111 -14.04 -5.39 14.96
CA GLU A 111 -14.40 -5.00 13.59
C GLU A 111 -13.18 -4.40 12.90
N PRO A 112 -13.00 -4.58 11.58
CA PRO A 112 -11.89 -3.97 10.85
C PRO A 112 -11.86 -2.44 11.01
N ASP A 113 -10.69 -1.90 11.35
CA ASP A 113 -10.40 -0.46 11.43
C ASP A 113 -10.03 0.08 10.04
N TYR A 114 -10.90 -0.18 9.06
CA TYR A 114 -10.80 0.21 7.65
C TYR A 114 -12.04 1.02 7.22
N SER A 115 -11.89 1.85 6.19
CA SER A 115 -13.00 2.55 5.53
C SER A 115 -12.76 2.60 4.03
N GLU A 116 -13.82 2.47 3.24
CA GLU A 116 -13.77 2.64 1.79
C GLU A 116 -13.46 4.09 1.37
N THR A 117 -13.74 5.05 2.26
CA THR A 117 -13.40 6.47 2.06
C THR A 117 -12.16 6.86 2.84
N PRO A 118 -11.36 7.81 2.33
CA PRO A 118 -10.22 8.35 3.07
C PRO A 118 -10.67 8.91 4.40
N ARG A 119 -9.96 8.55 5.47
CA ARG A 119 -10.22 9.09 6.80
C ARG A 119 -9.74 10.52 6.82
N ARG A 120 -10.65 11.45 7.12
CA ARG A 120 -10.40 12.90 7.08
C ARG A 120 -9.08 13.31 7.73
N ARG A 121 -8.84 12.89 8.98
CA ARG A 121 -7.61 13.25 9.71
C ARG A 121 -6.34 12.70 9.03
N GLN A 122 -6.37 11.44 8.58
CA GLN A 122 -5.23 10.84 7.88
C GLN A 122 -5.00 11.46 6.50
N LEU A 123 -6.06 11.89 5.82
CA LEU A 123 -5.96 12.60 4.55
C LEU A 123 -5.38 14.00 4.74
N GLU A 124 -5.84 14.75 5.75
CA GLU A 124 -5.28 16.06 6.12
C GLU A 124 -3.78 15.93 6.46
N GLU A 125 -3.40 14.92 7.23
CA GLU A 125 -2.00 14.61 7.55
C GLU A 125 -1.21 14.22 6.31
N ALA A 126 -1.74 13.37 5.43
CA ALA A 126 -1.10 12.99 4.17
C ALA A 126 -0.86 14.21 3.26
N ILE A 127 -1.83 15.11 3.14
CA ILE A 127 -1.69 16.34 2.35
C ILE A 127 -0.60 17.23 2.96
N TYR A 128 -0.61 17.41 4.28
CA TYR A 128 0.43 18.17 4.97
C TYR A 128 1.82 17.57 4.71
N GLU A 129 1.97 16.27 4.88
CA GLU A 129 3.23 15.56 4.65
C GLU A 129 3.70 15.69 3.19
N LEU A 130 2.81 15.53 2.22
CA LEU A 130 3.20 15.58 0.81
C LEU A 130 3.53 17.00 0.31
N THR A 131 2.84 18.02 0.81
CA THR A 131 2.98 19.40 0.35
C THR A 131 4.13 20.16 1.00
N THR A 132 4.58 19.71 2.18
CA THR A 132 5.68 20.32 2.93
C THR A 132 7.00 19.55 2.82
N ALA A 133 7.04 18.47 2.04
CA ALA A 133 8.26 17.69 1.82
C ALA A 133 9.16 18.33 0.75
N GLU A 134 10.48 18.20 0.93
CA GLU A 134 11.46 18.63 -0.07
C GLU A 134 11.34 17.87 -1.38
N ALA A 135 11.07 16.57 -1.27
CA ALA A 135 10.84 15.67 -2.40
C ALA A 135 9.81 14.62 -2.04
N VAL A 136 9.05 14.19 -3.05
CA VAL A 136 8.12 13.07 -2.94
C VAL A 136 8.48 11.99 -3.95
N ALA A 137 8.65 10.77 -3.46
CA ALA A 137 8.81 9.59 -4.31
C ALA A 137 7.52 8.78 -4.30
N VAL A 138 7.00 8.50 -5.50
CA VAL A 138 5.74 7.78 -5.69
C VAL A 138 6.02 6.39 -6.23
N HIS A 139 5.41 5.37 -5.62
CA HIS A 139 5.61 3.98 -6.01
C HIS A 139 4.35 3.13 -5.79
N GLY A 140 4.17 2.12 -6.66
CA GLY A 140 3.21 1.03 -6.43
C GLY A 140 1.74 1.46 -6.37
N LEU A 141 1.37 2.59 -7.00
CA LEU A 141 -0.03 3.05 -7.10
C LEU A 141 -0.92 2.08 -7.90
N GLY A 142 -0.33 1.16 -8.66
CA GLY A 142 -1.05 0.25 -9.56
C GLY A 142 -1.39 0.90 -10.90
N GLU A 143 -1.98 0.10 -11.80
CA GLU A 143 -2.45 0.52 -13.11
C GLU A 143 -3.88 -0.03 -13.35
N PRO A 144 -4.90 0.83 -13.53
CA PRO A 144 -4.83 2.29 -13.37
C PRO A 144 -4.64 2.71 -11.91
N PRO A 145 -3.90 3.80 -11.63
CA PRO A 145 -3.74 4.30 -10.28
C PRO A 145 -5.08 4.81 -9.72
N PRO A 146 -5.39 4.58 -8.42
CA PRO A 146 -6.56 5.17 -7.78
C PRO A 146 -6.56 6.68 -7.96
N VAL A 147 -7.72 7.27 -8.25
CA VAL A 147 -7.89 8.72 -8.47
C VAL A 147 -7.22 9.54 -7.36
N LEU A 148 -7.41 9.14 -6.10
CA LEU A 148 -6.79 9.81 -4.96
C LEU A 148 -5.27 9.74 -5.01
N GLY A 149 -4.68 8.59 -5.35
CA GLY A 149 -3.23 8.45 -5.45
C GLY A 149 -2.64 9.37 -6.52
N SER A 150 -3.29 9.47 -7.68
CA SER A 150 -2.93 10.39 -8.75
C SER A 150 -3.04 11.85 -8.32
N VAL A 151 -4.15 12.23 -7.67
CA VAL A 151 -4.37 13.59 -7.16
C VAL A 151 -3.32 13.96 -6.12
N LEU A 152 -3.03 13.07 -5.17
CA LEU A 152 -2.01 13.29 -4.14
C LEU A 152 -0.61 13.41 -4.75
N ALA A 153 -0.28 12.60 -5.77
CA ALA A 153 0.99 12.69 -6.47
C ALA A 153 1.15 14.01 -7.23
N LEU A 154 0.08 14.52 -7.85
CA LEU A 154 0.07 15.81 -8.55
C LEU A 154 0.10 17.00 -7.58
N ALA A 155 -0.54 16.87 -6.42
CA ALA A 155 -0.58 17.91 -5.38
C ALA A 155 0.73 17.99 -4.57
N ALA A 156 1.50 16.90 -4.53
CA ALA A 156 2.79 16.82 -3.86
C ALA A 156 3.87 17.62 -4.61
N SER A 157 4.51 18.56 -3.89
CA SER A 157 5.78 19.29 -4.13
C SER A 157 6.28 19.61 -5.56
N ARG A 158 7.08 20.68 -5.67
CA ARG A 158 7.72 21.18 -6.92
C ARG A 158 8.62 20.15 -7.64
N PHE A 159 9.00 19.05 -6.99
CA PHE A 159 9.89 18.01 -7.54
C PHE A 159 9.38 16.58 -7.24
N THR A 160 8.26 16.19 -7.86
CA THR A 160 7.76 14.82 -7.77
C THR A 160 8.49 13.90 -8.74
N ARG A 161 9.10 12.82 -8.21
CA ARG A 161 9.62 11.71 -9.01
C ARG A 161 8.64 10.54 -8.93
N VAL A 162 7.99 10.24 -10.05
CA VAL A 162 7.08 9.10 -10.19
C VAL A 162 7.86 7.92 -10.79
N SER A 163 7.83 6.77 -10.12
CA SER A 163 8.34 5.52 -10.68
C SER A 163 7.19 4.53 -10.80
N SER A 164 6.90 4.09 -12.03
CA SER A 164 5.98 2.99 -12.29
C SER A 164 6.77 1.69 -12.47
N SER A 165 6.40 0.65 -11.72
CA SER A 165 6.89 -0.71 -11.92
C SER A 165 5.76 -1.58 -12.50
N SER A 166 5.49 -1.44 -13.80
CA SER A 166 4.57 -2.38 -14.45
C SER A 166 5.31 -3.66 -14.83
N ARG A 167 5.21 -4.70 -13.99
CA ARG A 167 5.41 -6.07 -14.45
C ARG A 167 4.10 -6.61 -15.00
N HIS A 168 3.75 -6.15 -16.19
CA HIS A 168 2.68 -6.77 -16.99
C HIS A 168 3.20 -8.12 -17.49
N ARG A 169 2.74 -9.22 -16.90
CA ARG A 169 2.85 -10.54 -17.54
C ARG A 169 1.56 -10.74 -18.34
N PRO A 170 1.61 -10.78 -19.68
CA PRO A 170 0.44 -11.19 -20.43
C PRO A 170 0.09 -12.62 -20.03
N SER A 171 -1.20 -12.85 -19.75
CA SER A 171 -1.74 -14.19 -19.57
C SER A 171 -1.51 -14.98 -20.86
N SER A 172 -0.56 -15.91 -20.83
CA SER A 172 -0.46 -16.95 -21.85
C SER A 172 -1.68 -17.87 -21.68
N GLY A 173 -2.76 -17.55 -22.39
CA GLY A 173 -4.02 -18.28 -22.26
C GLY A 173 -4.94 -18.07 -23.43
N ALA A 174 -4.72 -18.90 -24.46
CA ALA A 174 -5.63 -19.24 -25.54
C ALA A 174 -6.12 -18.08 -26.42
N TRP A 175 -5.77 -18.13 -27.70
CA TRP A 175 -6.70 -18.11 -28.84
C TRP A 175 -5.87 -18.29 -30.11
N GLY A 176 -6.10 -19.42 -30.78
CA GLY A 176 -5.33 -19.81 -31.96
C GLY A 176 -5.89 -21.06 -32.61
N SER A 177 -7.23 -21.18 -32.69
CA SER A 177 -7.86 -22.17 -33.54
C SER A 177 -7.55 -21.83 -34.99
N ARG A 178 -6.61 -22.58 -35.57
CA ARG A 178 -6.31 -22.59 -37.01
C ARG A 178 -7.56 -22.96 -37.79
N ARG A 179 -8.28 -21.99 -38.35
CA ARG A 179 -9.15 -22.23 -39.51
C ARG A 179 -8.32 -21.99 -40.77
N ARG A 180 -7.97 -23.10 -41.43
CA ARG A 180 -7.38 -23.11 -42.77
C ARG A 180 -8.43 -22.55 -43.74
N ALA A 181 -8.17 -21.39 -44.33
CA ALA A 181 -8.87 -20.97 -45.53
C ALA A 181 -8.38 -21.84 -46.70
N ARG A 182 -9.32 -22.52 -47.38
CA ARG A 182 -9.06 -23.18 -48.68
C ARG A 182 -9.09 -22.11 -49.78
N PRO A 183 -8.16 -22.10 -50.74
CA PRO A 183 -8.29 -21.26 -51.93
C PRO A 183 -9.33 -21.85 -52.88
N TRP A 184 -10.28 -21.01 -53.30
CA TRP A 184 -11.19 -21.26 -54.42
C TRP A 184 -10.39 -21.38 -55.72
N ARG A 185 -10.64 -22.44 -56.49
CA ARG A 185 -10.23 -22.57 -57.90
C ARG A 185 -11.44 -22.29 -58.77
N SER A 186 -11.29 -21.34 -59.68
CA SER A 186 -12.20 -21.06 -60.78
C SER A 186 -12.05 -22.12 -61.89
N SER A 187 -13.18 -22.63 -62.36
CA SER A 187 -13.39 -23.18 -63.71
C SER A 187 -14.81 -22.82 -64.11
#